data_AF-A0A2G1NXE9-F1
#
_entry.id   AF-A0A2G1NXE9-F1
#
_cell.length_a   1.000
_cell.length_b   1.000
_cell.length_c   1.000
_cell.angle_alpha   90.00
_cell.angle_beta   90.00
_cell.angle_gamma   90.00
#
_symmetry.space_group_name_H-M   'P 1'
#
loop_
_entity.id
_entity.type
_entity.pdbx_description
1 polymer ?
#
loop_
_entity_poly.entity_id
_entity_poly.type
_entity_poly.pdbx_seq_one_letter_code
_entity_poly.pdbx_strand_id
1 'polypeptide(L)'
;MLLEYGTLVVIIVAAVVAYILLKVVKHFIVNTIIGLVILIAGNFFLGLNIAYTWIVLAICAIGGIAGALLVIILHYLGLAF
;
A
#
# COMPACT_ATOMS: atom_id res chain seq x y z
N MET A 1 -20.40 37.96 6.67
CA MET A 1 -19.22 37.79 7.54
C MET A 1 -18.91 36.33 7.90
N LEU A 2 -19.76 35.59 8.63
CA LEU A 2 -19.46 34.18 9.00
C LEU A 2 -19.43 33.20 7.81
N LEU A 3 -20.28 33.41 6.80
CA LEU A 3 -20.36 32.53 5.61
C LEU A 3 -19.11 32.64 4.71
N GLU A 4 -18.55 33.84 4.58
CA GLU A 4 -17.34 34.11 3.78
C GLU A 4 -16.11 33.47 4.42
N TYR A 5 -15.97 33.59 5.75
CA TYR A 5 -14.92 32.90 6.50
C TYR A 5 -15.09 31.38 6.51
N GLY A 6 -16.32 30.88 6.63
CA GLY A 6 -16.60 29.44 6.57
C GLY A 6 -16.22 28.82 5.22
N THR A 7 -16.53 29.51 4.12
CA THR A 7 -16.20 29.06 2.75
C THR A 7 -14.68 28.98 2.54
N LEU A 8 -13.93 29.97 3.03
CA LEU A 8 -12.46 29.97 2.95
C LEU A 8 -11.85 28.77 3.69
N VAL A 9 -12.35 28.47 4.89
CA VAL A 9 -11.87 27.30 5.67
C VAL A 9 -12.15 26.00 4.93
N VAL A 10 -13.34 25.83 4.33
CA VAL A 10 -13.69 24.64 3.56
C VAL A 10 -12.77 24.45 2.35
N ILE A 11 -12.46 25.53 1.61
CA ILE A 11 -11.55 25.47 0.46
C ILE A 11 -10.13 25.07 0.89
N ILE A 12 -9.63 25.64 1.99
CA ILE A 12 -8.30 25.31 2.52
C ILE A 12 -8.26 23.83 2.94
N VAL A 13 -9.27 23.35 3.66
CA VAL A 13 -9.36 21.94 4.07
C VAL A 13 -9.42 21.02 2.85
N ALA A 14 -10.25 21.34 1.85
CA ALA A 14 -10.35 20.58 0.62
C ALA A 14 -9.00 20.51 -0.12
N ALA A 15 -8.26 21.61 -0.20
CA ALA A 15 -6.94 21.66 -0.81
C ALA A 15 -5.91 20.81 -0.04
N VAL A 16 -5.93 20.85 1.30
CA VAL A 16 -5.05 20.02 2.14
C VAL A 16 -5.36 18.53 1.98
N VAL A 17 -6.64 18.16 1.97
CA VAL A 17 -7.07 16.77 1.76
C VAL A 17 -6.64 16.29 0.36
N ALA A 18 -6.85 17.09 -0.68
CA ALA A 18 -6.40 16.77 -2.04
C ALA A 18 -4.87 16.59 -2.10
N TYR A 19 -4.11 17.46 -1.45
CA TYR A 19 -2.65 17.34 -1.37
C TYR A 19 -2.20 16.05 -0.67
N ILE A 20 -2.85 15.69 0.45
CA ILE A 20 -2.58 14.44 1.16
C ILE A 20 -2.91 13.23 0.29
N LEU A 21 -4.07 13.22 -0.39
CA LEU A 21 -4.46 12.12 -1.28
C LEU A 21 -3.42 11.91 -2.39
N LEU A 22 -2.98 12.97 -3.05
CA LEU A 22 -1.93 12.89 -4.07
C LEU A 22 -0.60 12.36 -3.51
N LYS A 23 -0.29 12.66 -2.25
CA LYS A 23 0.90 12.15 -1.56
C LYS A 23 0.76 10.67 -1.22
N VAL A 24 -0.42 10.23 -0.79
CA VAL A 24 -0.73 8.83 -0.47
C VAL A 24 -0.64 7.94 -1.71
N VAL A 25 -1.16 8.38 -2.86
CA VAL A 25 -1.09 7.62 -4.12
C VAL A 25 0.37 7.33 -4.51
N LYS A 26 1.25 8.33 -4.43
CA LYS A 26 2.68 8.15 -4.68
C LYS A 26 3.30 7.15 -3.72
N HIS A 27 2.92 7.20 -2.45
CA HIS A 27 3.39 6.25 -1.45
C HIS A 27 2.93 4.82 -1.77
N PHE A 28 1.68 4.64 -2.19
CA PHE A 28 1.09 3.35 -2.54
C PHE A 28 1.85 2.62 -3.66
N ILE A 29 2.27 3.37 -4.69
CA ILE A 29 3.05 2.83 -5.82
C ILE A 29 4.42 2.35 -5.32
N VAL A 30 5.14 3.18 -4.56
CA VAL A 30 6.46 2.84 -4.02
C VAL A 30 6.36 1.64 -3.09
N ASN A 31 5.35 1.62 -2.22
CA ASN A 31 5.09 0.55 -1.27
C ASN A 31 4.80 -0.78 -1.98
N THR A 32 3.99 -0.73 -3.05
CA THR A 32 3.73 -1.89 -3.93
C THR A 32 5.02 -2.40 -4.55
N ILE A 33 5.82 -1.53 -5.16
CA ILE A 33 7.07 -1.92 -5.83
C ILE A 33 8.03 -2.56 -4.82
N ILE A 34 8.24 -1.93 -3.66
CA ILE A 34 9.12 -2.46 -2.62
C ILE A 34 8.61 -3.81 -2.11
N GLY A 35 7.31 -3.92 -1.79
CA GLY A 35 6.72 -5.17 -1.33
C GLY A 35 6.84 -6.29 -2.35
N LEU A 36 6.65 -5.99 -3.63
CA LEU A 36 6.75 -6.95 -4.73
C LEU A 36 8.21 -7.37 -4.98
N VAL A 37 9.16 -6.45 -4.87
CA VAL A 37 10.61 -6.76 -4.91
C VAL A 37 10.98 -7.71 -3.78
N ILE A 38 10.49 -7.48 -2.56
CA ILE A 38 10.73 -8.36 -1.41
C ILE A 38 10.08 -9.72 -1.63
N LEU A 39 8.85 -9.76 -2.18
CA LEU A 39 8.16 -11.01 -2.46
C LEU A 39 8.90 -11.85 -3.51
N ILE A 40 9.37 -11.21 -4.60
CA ILE A 40 10.20 -11.86 -5.62
C ILE A 40 11.50 -12.38 -5.01
N ALA A 41 12.17 -11.56 -4.20
CA ALA A 41 13.40 -11.97 -3.52
C ALA A 41 13.13 -13.17 -2.59
N GLY A 42 12.05 -13.13 -1.82
CA GLY A 42 11.63 -14.25 -0.96
C GLY A 42 11.37 -15.52 -1.75
N ASN A 43 10.63 -15.44 -2.86
CA ASN A 43 10.39 -16.57 -3.77
C ASN A 43 11.71 -17.12 -4.34
N PHE A 44 12.63 -16.24 -4.77
CA PHE A 44 13.91 -16.65 -5.35
C PHE A 44 14.87 -17.28 -4.34
N PHE A 45 15.01 -16.69 -3.14
CA PHE A 45 15.94 -17.16 -2.11
C PHE A 45 15.40 -18.36 -1.32
N LEU A 46 14.10 -18.39 -1.04
CA LEU A 46 13.49 -19.44 -0.21
C LEU A 46 12.74 -20.50 -1.05
N GLY A 47 12.64 -20.32 -2.37
CA GLY A 47 11.91 -21.22 -3.26
C GLY A 47 10.39 -21.21 -3.05
N LEU A 48 9.87 -20.20 -2.34
CA LEU A 48 8.45 -20.06 -2.02
C LEU A 48 7.66 -19.77 -3.32
N ASN A 49 6.96 -20.74 -3.89
CA ASN A 49 6.15 -20.59 -5.10
C ASN A 49 4.87 -19.74 -4.88
N ILE A 50 5.03 -18.54 -4.32
CA ILE A 50 3.92 -17.66 -3.96
C ILE A 50 3.18 -17.24 -5.23
N ALA A 51 1.88 -17.50 -5.28
CA ALA A 51 1.05 -17.07 -6.38
C ALA A 51 0.89 -15.53 -6.37
N TYR A 52 1.28 -14.88 -7.47
CA TYR A 52 1.06 -13.43 -7.68
C TYR A 52 -0.41 -13.15 -8.03
N THR A 53 -1.30 -13.34 -7.06
CA THR A 53 -2.73 -13.05 -7.22
C THR A 53 -3.04 -11.58 -6.94
N TRP A 54 -4.21 -11.13 -7.42
CA TRP A 54 -4.70 -9.75 -7.21
C TRP A 54 -4.77 -9.38 -5.73
N ILE A 55 -5.06 -10.36 -4.86
CA ILE A 55 -5.09 -10.18 -3.40
C ILE A 55 -3.68 -9.85 -2.86
N VAL A 56 -2.65 -10.60 -3.26
CA VAL A 56 -1.26 -10.40 -2.81
C VAL A 56 -0.75 -9.03 -3.24
N LEU A 57 -1.08 -8.62 -4.47
CA LEU A 57 -0.77 -7.27 -4.95
C LEU A 57 -1.42 -6.20 -4.10
N ALA A 58 -2.70 -6.37 -3.72
CA ALA A 58 -3.41 -5.43 -2.87
C ALA A 58 -2.82 -5.36 -1.45
N ILE A 59 -2.45 -6.50 -0.86
CA ILE A 59 -1.81 -6.55 0.47
C ILE A 59 -0.44 -5.86 0.43
N CYS A 60 0.37 -6.10 -0.61
CA CYS A 60 1.64 -5.39 -0.81
C CYS A 60 1.42 -3.90 -1.11
N ALA A 61 0.33 -3.51 -1.76
CA ALA A 61 0.09 -2.10 -2.04
C ALA A 61 -0.28 -1.32 -0.77
N ILE A 62 -1.12 -1.90 0.07
CA ILE A 62 -1.56 -1.31 1.34
C ILE A 62 -0.44 -1.38 2.40
N GLY A 63 0.20 -2.55 2.54
CA GLY A 63 1.15 -2.85 3.62
C GLY A 63 2.63 -2.80 3.22
N GLY A 64 2.95 -2.89 1.93
CA GLY A 64 4.32 -2.74 1.42
C GLY A 64 5.26 -3.80 1.89
N ILE A 65 6.31 -3.36 2.58
CA ILE A 65 7.26 -4.23 3.27
C ILE A 65 6.53 -5.12 4.29
N ALA A 66 5.65 -4.52 5.12
CA ALA A 66 4.88 -5.28 6.10
C ALA A 66 3.91 -6.26 5.41
N GLY A 67 3.32 -5.85 4.29
CA GLY A 67 2.45 -6.70 3.47
C GLY A 67 3.18 -7.91 2.89
N ALA A 68 4.37 -7.68 2.32
CA ALA A 68 5.22 -8.75 1.79
C ALA A 68 5.66 -9.73 2.88
N LEU A 69 6.06 -9.22 4.04
CA LEU A 69 6.44 -10.05 5.18
C LEU A 69 5.26 -10.93 5.65
N LEU A 70 4.05 -10.36 5.69
CA LEU A 70 2.85 -11.08 6.09
C LEU A 70 2.53 -12.22 5.12
N VAL A 71 2.64 -11.98 3.81
CA VAL A 71 2.42 -13.02 2.78
C VAL A 71 3.45 -14.15 2.89
N ILE A 72 4.73 -13.82 3.12
CA ILE A 72 5.78 -14.82 3.33
C ILE A 72 5.47 -15.71 4.54
N ILE A 73 5.04 -15.10 5.65
CA ILE A 73 4.66 -15.84 6.87
C ILE A 73 3.44 -16.73 6.61
N LEU A 74 2.45 -16.23 5.87
CA LEU A 74 1.23 -16.98 5.55
C LEU A 74 1.50 -18.22 4.68
N HIS A 75 2.40 -18.08 3.70
CA HIS A 75 2.87 -19.19 2.87
C HIS A 75 3.61 -20.23 3.72
N TYR A 76 4.47 -19.80 4.64
CA TYR A 76 5.15 -20.70 5.58
C TYR A 76 4.19 -21.48 6.47
N LEU A 77 3.04 -20.89 6.82
CA LEU A 77 2.00 -21.54 7.62
C LEU A 77 1.08 -22.46 6.78
N GLY A 78 1.24 -22.47 5.45
CA GLY A 78 0.48 -23.32 4.53
C GLY A 78 -1.01 -22.95 4.41
N LEU A 79 -1.40 -21.76 4.90
CA LEU A 79 -2.81 -21.35 4.99
C LEU A 79 -3.31 -20.62 3.74
N ALA A 80 -2.45 -19.90 3.02
CA ALA A 80 -2.73 -19.33 1.70
C ALA A 80 -1.49 -18.69 1.07
N PHE A 81 -1.49 -18.68 -0.27
CA PHE A 81 -0.48 -18.16 -1.21
C PHE A 81 0.78 -18.99 -1.25
#